data_AF-A0A957R053-F1
#
_entry.id   AF-A0A957R053-F1
#
_cell.length_a   1.000
_cell.length_b   1.000
_cell.length_c   1.000
_cell.angle_alpha   90.00
_cell.angle_beta   90.00
_cell.angle_gamma   90.00
#
_symmetry.space_group_name_H-M   'P 1'
#
loop_
_entity.id
_entity.type
_entity.pdbx_description
1 polymer ?
#
loop_
_entity_poly.entity_id
_entity_poly.type
_entity_poly.pdbx_seq_one_letter_code
_entity_poly.pdbx_strand_id
1 'polypeptide(L)'
;QTMIHGDYRLDNLFFNQSGEGVPFAAIDWQTMKLGSGTCDVAYFLSDNLKVELRRAEELNLLHQYHRTLLEQGVPDYSFAQCLADYRLSFFFRVHILVEGGFLFD
;
A
#
# COMPACT_ATOMS: atom_id res chain seq x y z
N GLN A 1 3.48 13.86 2.57
CA GLN A 1 2.90 12.89 3.54
C GLN A 1 1.39 12.93 3.41
N THR A 2 0.72 11.83 3.73
CA THR A 2 -0.74 11.66 3.70
C THR A 2 -1.17 10.84 4.91
N MET A 3 -2.48 10.80 5.19
CA MET A 3 -3.04 9.80 6.09
C MET A 3 -2.97 8.43 5.40
N ILE A 4 -2.33 7.48 6.04
CA ILE A 4 -2.25 6.09 5.61
C ILE A 4 -3.15 5.23 6.49
N HIS A 5 -3.67 4.15 5.93
CA HIS A 5 -4.42 3.13 6.65
C HIS A 5 -3.55 2.45 7.70
N GLY A 6 -2.29 2.13 7.35
CA GLY A 6 -1.33 1.51 8.27
C GLY A 6 -1.41 -0.03 8.29
N ASP A 7 -2.58 -0.60 8.01
CA ASP A 7 -2.81 -2.05 7.86
C ASP A 7 -3.61 -2.41 6.59
N TYR A 8 -3.13 -1.95 5.42
CA TYR A 8 -3.88 -2.05 4.15
C TYR A 8 -3.78 -3.43 3.47
N ARG A 9 -4.26 -4.47 4.16
CA ARG A 9 -4.34 -5.87 3.69
C ARG A 9 -5.69 -6.20 3.05
N LEU A 10 -5.74 -7.23 2.20
CA LEU A 10 -6.97 -7.67 1.53
C LEU A 10 -8.08 -8.06 2.51
N ASP A 11 -7.74 -8.61 3.68
CA ASP A 11 -8.74 -8.97 4.70
C ASP A 11 -9.48 -7.75 5.27
N ASN A 12 -8.87 -6.57 5.15
CA ASN A 12 -9.48 -5.30 5.55
C ASN A 12 -10.23 -4.61 4.40
N LEU A 13 -10.36 -5.27 3.24
CA LEU A 13 -11.05 -4.74 2.05
C LEU A 13 -12.28 -5.59 1.71
N PHE A 14 -13.45 -4.96 1.73
CA PHE A 14 -14.70 -5.55 1.23
C PHE A 14 -14.96 -5.08 -0.20
N PHE A 15 -15.03 -6.03 -1.14
CA PHE A 15 -15.28 -5.75 -2.54
C PHE A 15 -16.77 -5.86 -2.86
N ASN A 16 -17.28 -4.86 -3.58
CA ASN A 16 -18.64 -4.86 -4.07
C ASN A 16 -18.75 -5.67 -5.36
N GLN A 17 -19.63 -6.68 -5.38
CA GLN A 17 -19.84 -7.56 -6.53
C GLN A 17 -20.98 -7.11 -7.46
N SER A 18 -21.76 -6.08 -7.08
CA SER A 18 -22.91 -5.65 -7.89
C SER A 18 -22.51 -4.91 -9.17
N GLY A 19 -21.29 -4.37 -9.24
CA GLY A 19 -20.82 -3.52 -10.35
C GLY A 19 -21.37 -2.09 -10.33
N GLU A 20 -22.23 -1.75 -9.37
CA GLU A 20 -22.82 -0.41 -9.21
C GLU A 20 -22.34 0.24 -7.89
N GLY A 21 -22.05 1.54 -7.93
CA GLY A 21 -21.63 2.30 -6.76
C GLY A 21 -20.14 2.18 -6.43
N VAL A 22 -19.78 2.24 -5.15
CA VAL A 22 -18.39 2.21 -4.70
C VAL A 22 -17.83 0.78 -4.89
N PRO A 23 -16.66 0.61 -5.52
CA PRO A 23 -16.13 -0.71 -5.88
C PRO A 23 -15.64 -1.53 -4.68
N PHE A 24 -15.20 -0.88 -3.62
CA PHE A 24 -14.78 -1.54 -2.38
C PHE A 24 -14.79 -0.55 -1.20
N ALA A 25 -14.76 -1.08 0.02
CA ALA A 25 -14.59 -0.32 1.25
C ALA A 25 -13.44 -0.89 2.09
N ALA A 26 -12.63 0.00 2.68
CA ALA A 26 -11.61 -0.37 3.65
C ALA A 26 -12.15 -0.23 5.07
N ILE A 27 -11.88 -1.23 5.91
CA ILE A 27 -12.25 -1.27 7.33
C ILE A 27 -11.00 -1.36 8.21
N ASP A 28 -11.20 -1.27 9.52
CA ASP A 28 -10.11 -1.40 10.51
C ASP A 28 -9.03 -0.31 10.42
N TRP A 29 -9.48 0.94 10.56
CA TRP A 29 -8.62 2.13 10.54
C TRP A 29 -7.84 2.36 11.86
N GLN A 30 -7.78 1.40 12.79
CA GLN A 30 -7.18 1.61 14.12
C GLN A 30 -5.67 1.90 14.06
N THR A 31 -4.99 1.52 12.97
CA THR A 31 -3.56 1.73 12.75
C THR A 31 -3.25 2.99 11.93
N MET A 32 -4.26 3.82 11.65
CA MET A 32 -4.11 5.00 10.80
C MET A 32 -3.09 5.98 11.39
N LYS A 33 -2.27 6.56 10.51
CA LYS A 33 -1.25 7.54 10.90
C LYS A 33 -0.86 8.42 9.72
N LEU A 34 -0.09 9.47 9.98
CA LEU A 34 0.55 10.25 8.91
C LEU A 34 1.81 9.53 8.43
N GLY A 35 1.96 9.40 7.11
CA GLY A 35 3.09 8.70 6.50
C GLY A 35 3.24 8.96 5.01
N SER A 36 4.16 8.25 4.36
CA SER A 36 4.19 8.17 2.90
C SER A 36 3.05 7.27 2.43
N GLY A 37 2.29 7.69 1.40
CA GLY A 37 1.23 6.85 0.81
C GLY A 37 1.76 5.52 0.27
N THR A 38 3.05 5.47 -0.09
CA THR A 38 3.73 4.24 -0.51
C THR A 38 3.81 3.18 0.59
N CYS A 39 3.56 3.52 1.87
CA CYS A 39 3.49 2.55 2.96
C CYS A 39 2.34 1.56 2.77
N ASP A 40 1.13 2.04 2.45
CA ASP A 40 -0.01 1.17 2.20
C ASP A 40 0.17 0.37 0.90
N VAL A 41 0.79 0.98 -0.13
CA VAL A 41 1.12 0.28 -1.39
C VAL A 41 2.12 -0.85 -1.16
N ALA A 42 3.20 -0.57 -0.42
CA ALA A 42 4.21 -1.57 -0.08
C ALA A 42 3.59 -2.72 0.72
N TYR A 43 2.76 -2.42 1.71
CA TYR A 43 2.05 -3.45 2.46
C TYR A 43 1.18 -4.27 1.52
N PHE A 44 0.30 -3.61 0.76
CA PHE A 44 -0.64 -4.29 -0.12
C PHE A 44 0.06 -5.26 -1.09
N LEU A 45 1.08 -4.79 -1.81
CA LEU A 45 1.81 -5.61 -2.78
C LEU A 45 2.63 -6.71 -2.12
N SER A 46 3.15 -6.49 -0.93
CA SER A 46 4.01 -7.45 -0.24
C SER A 46 3.26 -8.66 0.31
N ASP A 47 2.06 -8.46 0.85
CA ASP A 47 1.36 -9.44 1.70
C ASP A 47 0.18 -10.12 0.99
N ASN A 48 -0.37 -9.47 -0.04
CA ASN A 48 -1.60 -9.92 -0.70
C ASN A 48 -1.37 -10.62 -2.05
N LEU A 49 -0.16 -10.52 -2.60
CA LEU A 49 0.18 -11.10 -3.90
C LEU A 49 1.04 -12.35 -3.71
N LYS A 50 0.74 -13.38 -4.51
CA LYS A 50 1.67 -14.51 -4.69
C LYS A 50 3.00 -13.99 -5.22
N VAL A 51 4.11 -14.60 -4.79
CA VAL A 51 5.48 -14.13 -5.11
C VAL A 51 5.70 -14.00 -6.62
N GLU A 52 5.21 -14.95 -7.40
CA GLU A 52 5.33 -14.98 -8.85
C GLU A 52 4.60 -13.80 -9.49
N LEU A 53 3.36 -13.54 -9.02
CA LEU A 53 2.54 -12.44 -9.50
C LEU A 53 3.15 -11.09 -9.09
N ARG A 54 3.63 -10.96 -7.85
CA ARG A 54 4.30 -9.75 -7.38
C ARG A 54 5.52 -9.44 -8.24
N ARG A 55 6.38 -10.44 -8.51
CA ARG A 55 7.57 -10.24 -9.38
C ARG A 55 7.21 -9.80 -10.80
N ALA A 56 6.08 -10.28 -11.32
CA ALA A 56 5.62 -9.91 -12.66
C ALA A 56 5.00 -8.50 -12.70
N GLU A 57 4.22 -8.12 -11.68
CA GLU A 57 3.33 -6.95 -11.74
C GLU A 57 3.68 -5.79 -10.79
N GLU A 58 4.60 -5.96 -9.84
CA GLU A 58 4.89 -4.96 -8.81
C GLU A 58 5.23 -3.57 -9.40
N LEU A 59 6.13 -3.51 -10.38
CA LEU A 59 6.48 -2.25 -11.03
C LEU A 59 5.32 -1.68 -11.84
N ASN A 60 4.52 -2.52 -12.50
CA ASN A 60 3.34 -2.06 -13.27
C ASN A 60 2.30 -1.44 -12.35
N LEU A 61 2.00 -2.07 -11.22
CA LEU A 61 1.07 -1.58 -10.20
C LEU A 61 1.60 -0.29 -9.55
N LEU A 62 2.91 -0.20 -9.30
CA LEU A 62 3.52 1.02 -8.77
C LEU A 62 3.48 2.17 -9.79
N HIS A 63 3.69 1.88 -11.07
CA HIS A 63 3.50 2.86 -12.15
C HIS A 63 2.05 3.34 -12.24
N GLN A 64 1.08 2.43 -12.10
CA GLN A 64 -0.33 2.79 -12.08
C GLN A 64 -0.66 3.70 -10.89
N TYR A 65 -0.19 3.35 -9.69
CA TYR A 65 -0.33 4.20 -8.50
C TYR A 65 0.27 5.60 -8.73
N HIS A 66 1.50 5.66 -9.23
CA HIS A 66 2.19 6.92 -9.52
C HIS A 66 1.44 7.78 -10.54
N ARG A 67 0.97 7.19 -11.65
CA ARG A 67 0.15 7.89 -12.63
C ARG A 67 -1.12 8.46 -12.01
N THR A 68 -1.83 7.66 -11.21
CA THR A 68 -3.05 8.12 -10.52
C THR A 68 -2.75 9.30 -9.60
N LEU A 69 -1.63 9.32 -8.88
CA LEU A 69 -1.24 10.49 -8.06
C LEU A 69 -1.06 11.76 -8.89
N LEU A 70 -0.40 11.66 -10.06
CA LEU A 70 -0.25 12.80 -10.96
C LEU A 70 -1.60 13.30 -11.47
N GLU A 71 -2.48 12.39 -11.88
CA GLU A 71 -3.84 12.69 -12.34
C GLU A 71 -4.71 13.32 -11.25
N GLN A 72 -4.48 12.99 -9.97
CA GLN A 72 -5.18 13.52 -8.81
C GLN A 72 -4.52 14.78 -8.21
N GLY A 73 -3.58 15.41 -8.92
CA GLY A 73 -3.07 16.73 -8.55
C GLY A 73 -1.89 16.71 -7.57
N VAL A 74 -1.04 15.67 -7.63
CA VAL A 74 0.29 15.67 -6.99
C VAL A 74 1.37 15.92 -8.06
N PRO A 75 1.46 17.15 -8.62
CA PRO A 75 2.47 17.46 -9.63
C PRO A 75 3.88 17.37 -9.04
N ASP A 76 4.88 17.27 -9.91
CA ASP A 76 6.32 17.24 -9.57
C ASP A 76 6.80 16.06 -8.72
N TYR A 77 5.94 15.06 -8.47
CA TYR A 77 6.34 13.80 -7.86
C TYR A 77 6.85 12.85 -8.93
N SER A 78 8.17 12.69 -9.06
CA SER A 78 8.76 11.80 -10.08
C SER A 78 8.56 10.32 -9.75
N PHE A 79 8.53 9.46 -10.77
CA PHE A 79 8.47 8.01 -10.55
C PHE A 79 9.72 7.49 -9.80
N ALA A 80 10.89 8.07 -10.06
CA ALA A 80 12.12 7.72 -9.34
C ALA A 80 11.98 7.98 -7.84
N GLN A 81 11.33 9.08 -7.45
CA GLN A 81 11.04 9.38 -6.05
C GLN A 81 9.99 8.42 -5.49
N CYS A 82 8.94 8.11 -6.25
CA CYS A 82 7.94 7.11 -5.86
C CYS A 82 8.56 5.73 -5.58
N LEU A 83 9.47 5.28 -6.44
CA LEU A 83 10.18 4.02 -6.26
C LEU A 83 11.12 4.05 -5.04
N ALA A 84 11.77 5.17 -4.77
CA ALA A 84 12.61 5.33 -3.58
C ALA A 84 11.77 5.28 -2.29
N ASP A 85 10.65 6.01 -2.26
CA ASP A 85 9.72 6.03 -1.12
C ASP A 85 9.11 4.63 -0.89
N TYR A 86 8.71 3.94 -1.96
CA TYR A 86 8.21 2.56 -1.92
C TYR A 86 9.22 1.58 -1.32
N ARG A 87 10.48 1.66 -1.76
CA ARG A 87 11.56 0.81 -1.22
C ARG A 87 11.79 1.10 0.26
N LEU A 88 11.78 2.37 0.67
CA LEU A 88 11.92 2.76 2.07
C LEU A 88 10.74 2.24 2.92
N SER A 89 9.52 2.34 2.40
CA SER A 89 8.30 1.80 3.03
C SER A 89 8.39 0.30 3.29
N PHE A 90 9.01 -0.47 2.39
CA PHE A 90 9.25 -1.90 2.58
C PHE A 90 10.14 -2.18 3.81
N PHE A 91 11.18 -1.37 4.04
CA PHE A 91 12.08 -1.53 5.19
C PHE A 91 11.37 -1.26 6.53
N PHE A 92 10.51 -0.23 6.58
CA PHE A 92 9.72 0.04 7.79
C PHE A 92 8.81 -1.13 8.18
N ARG A 93 8.36 -1.95 7.21
CA ARG A 93 7.54 -3.13 7.52
C ARG A 93 8.33 -4.30 8.11
N VAL A 94 9.54 -4.55 7.62
CA VAL A 94 10.42 -5.59 8.20
C VAL A 94 10.62 -5.33 9.69
N HIS A 95 10.76 -4.07 10.10
CA HIS A 95 10.86 -3.68 11.50
C HIS A 95 9.62 -4.05 12.32
N ILE A 96 8.42 -3.72 11.83
CA ILE A 96 7.15 -4.02 12.53
C ILE A 96 6.87 -5.53 12.59
N LEU A 97 7.29 -6.31 11.58
CA LEU A 97 7.14 -7.77 11.60
C LEU A 97 8.01 -8.41 12.68
N VAL A 98 9.23 -7.87 12.88
CA VAL A 98 10.14 -8.32 13.95
C VAL A 98 9.56 -7.95 15.32
N GLU A 99 9.05 -6.74 15.51
CA GLU A 99 8.44 -6.32 16.79
C GLU A 99 7.12 -7.04 17.11
N GLY A 100 6.29 -7.33 16.09
CA GLY A 100 5.08 -8.11 16.26
C GLY A 100 5.35 -9.53 16.75
N GLY A 101 6.45 -10.16 16.30
CA GLY A 101 6.89 -11.46 16.80
C GLY A 101 7.18 -11.46 18.31
N PHE A 102 7.74 -10.38 18.85
CA PHE A 102 8.01 -10.23 20.29
C PHE A 102 6.77 -9.97 21.15
N LEU A 103 5.63 -9.59 20.55
CA LEU A 103 4.37 -9.40 21.28
C LEU A 103 3.53 -10.69 21.36
N PHE A 104 3.94 -11.75 20.65
CA PHE A 104 3.31 -13.06 20.67
C PHE A 104 4.19 -14.16 21.29
N ASP A 105 5.36 -13.81 21.84
CA ASP A 105 6.26 -14.69 22.62
C ASP A 105 6.23 -14.37 24.12
#